data_AF-A0A520DWN7-F1
#
_entry.id   AF-A0A520DWN7-F1
#
_cell.length_a   1.000
_cell.length_b   1.000
_cell.length_c   1.000
_cell.angle_alpha   90.00
_cell.angle_beta   90.00
_cell.angle_gamma   90.00
#
_symmetry.space_group_name_H-M   'P 1'
#
loop_
_entity.id
_entity.type
_entity.pdbx_description
1 polymer ?
#
loop_
_entity_poly.entity_id
_entity_poly.type
_entity_poly.pdbx_seq_one_letter_code
_entity_poly.pdbx_strand_id
1 'polypeptide(L)' 'MNYPVFIFHELVLRFADINRGIGKYISATIEGGECLINTTTGHIKVAMSMLDKQYNDPKLISQEELQQLATGFESE' A
#
# COMPACT_ATOMS: atom_id res chain seq x y z
N MET A 1 -11.68 -3.63 10.82
CA MET A 1 -10.94 -2.52 11.46
C MET A 1 -11.06 -1.32 10.54
N ASN A 2 -11.31 -0.12 11.05
CA ASN A 2 -11.40 1.09 10.22
C ASN A 2 -10.06 1.80 10.23
N TYR A 3 -9.28 1.68 9.15
CA TYR A 3 -8.05 2.47 9.01
C TYR A 3 -8.39 3.88 8.53
N PRO A 4 -7.78 4.92 9.11
CA PRO A 4 -7.88 6.27 8.57
C PRO A 4 -7.33 6.34 7.14
N VAL A 5 -7.94 7.16 6.29
CA VAL A 5 -7.57 7.25 4.87
C VAL A 5 -6.09 7.63 4.65
N PHE A 6 -5.49 8.41 5.56
CA PHE A 6 -4.10 8.87 5.44
C PHE A 6 -3.09 7.71 5.42
N ILE A 7 -3.44 6.56 6.02
CA ILE A 7 -2.61 5.35 6.03
C ILE A 7 -2.37 4.84 4.60
N PHE A 8 -3.41 4.85 3.78
CA PHE A 8 -3.29 4.42 2.38
C PHE A 8 -2.52 5.45 1.55
N HIS A 9 -2.73 6.74 1.79
CA HIS A 9 -1.96 7.79 1.13
C HIS A 9 -0.46 7.68 1.43
N GLU A 10 -0.08 7.54 2.71
CA GLU A 10 1.31 7.39 3.12
C GLU A 10 1.93 6.13 2.53
N LEU A 11 1.21 5.01 2.56
CA LEU A 11 1.71 3.74 2.03
C LEU A 11 1.96 3.82 0.52
N VAL A 12 1.04 4.44 -0.24
CA VAL A 12 1.25 4.70 -1.68
C VAL A 12 2.44 5.60 -1.93
N LEU A 13 2.67 6.64 -1.12
CA LEU A 13 3.86 7.49 -1.24
C LEU A 13 5.15 6.70 -1.01
N ARG A 14 5.17 5.81 -0.01
CA ARG A 14 6.32 4.93 0.26
C ARG A 14 6.60 3.98 -0.90
N PHE A 15 5.55 3.43 -1.52
CA PHE A 15 5.71 2.58 -2.69
C PHE A 15 6.18 3.37 -3.92
N ALA A 16 5.67 4.57 -4.14
CA ALA A 16 6.05 5.43 -5.26
C ALA A 16 7.50 5.92 -5.20
N ASP A 17 8.07 6.04 -3.99
CA ASP A 17 9.49 6.33 -3.80
C ASP A 17 10.40 5.20 -4.35
N ILE A 18 9.91 3.96 -4.30
CA ILE A 18 10.60 2.77 -4.80
C ILE A 18 10.30 2.54 -6.30
N ASN A 19 9.03 2.61 -6.68
CA ASN A 19 8.55 2.39 -8.04
C ASN A 19 7.79 3.62 -8.52
N ARG A 20 8.45 4.46 -9.31
CA ARG A 20 7.90 5.71 -9.87
C ARG A 20 6.71 5.52 -10.83
N GLY A 21 6.42 4.28 -11.24
CA GLY A 21 5.23 3.96 -12.02
C GLY A 21 3.94 3.96 -11.20
N ILE A 22 4.04 3.88 -9.87
CA ILE A 22 2.90 3.90 -8.96
C ILE A 22 2.36 5.32 -8.86
N GLY A 23 1.06 5.46 -9.12
CA GLY A 23 0.37 6.73 -9.18
C GLY A 23 -0.05 7.26 -7.81
N LYS A 24 -1.10 8.09 -7.80
CA LYS A 24 -1.69 8.63 -6.57
C LYS A 24 -2.80 7.71 -6.07
N TYR A 25 -2.97 7.63 -4.76
CA TYR A 25 -4.09 6.90 -4.14
C TYR A 25 -5.45 7.37 -4.66
N ILE A 26 -6.34 6.42 -4.97
CA ILE A 26 -7.76 6.66 -5.31
C ILE A 26 -8.65 6.08 -4.23
N SER A 27 -8.52 4.79 -3.95
CA SER A 27 -9.39 4.05 -3.03
C SER A 27 -8.69 2.82 -2.47
N ALA A 28 -9.24 2.28 -1.39
CA ALA A 28 -8.83 1.01 -0.80
C ALA A 28 -10.07 0.15 -0.56
N THR A 29 -10.00 -1.13 -0.94
CA THR A 29 -11.04 -2.12 -0.69
C THR A 29 -10.46 -3.25 0.13
N ILE A 30 -11.06 -3.55 1.28
CA ILE A 30 -10.61 -4.63 2.16
C ILE A 30 -11.58 -5.80 2.01
N GLU A 31 -11.08 -6.94 1.56
CA GLU A 31 -11.87 -8.15 1.36
C GLU A 31 -10.98 -9.39 1.59
N GLY A 32 -11.53 -10.45 2.19
CA GLY A 32 -10.83 -11.74 2.29
C GLY A 32 -9.51 -11.76 3.09
N GLY A 33 -9.24 -10.74 3.91
CA GLY A 33 -7.98 -10.64 4.66
C GLY A 33 -6.85 -9.93 3.89
N GLU A 34 -7.19 -9.32 2.75
CA GLU A 34 -6.30 -8.48 1.96
C GLU A 34 -6.93 -7.10 1.73
N CYS A 35 -6.09 -6.15 1.36
CA CYS A 35 -6.50 -4.82 0.94
C CYS A 35 -5.99 -4.56 -0.48
N LEU A 36 -6.91 -4.23 -1.37
CA LEU A 36 -6.60 -3.75 -2.70
C LEU A 36 -6.57 -2.21 -2.68
N ILE A 37 -5.39 -1.64 -2.90
CA ILE A 37 -5.20 -0.20 -3.02
C ILE A 37 -5.19 0.16 -4.51
N ASN A 38 -6.17 0.95 -4.93
CA ASN A 38 -6.24 1.47 -6.29
C ASN A 38 -5.52 2.82 -6.36
N THR A 39 -4.74 2.99 -7.42
CA THR A 39 -4.00 4.21 -7.73
C THR A 39 -4.36 4.70 -9.13
N THR A 40 -3.92 5.90 -9.51
CA THR A 40 -4.18 6.48 -10.84
C THR A 40 -3.53 5.74 -12.00
N THR A 41 -2.66 4.76 -11.76
CA THR A 41 -1.90 4.04 -12.80
C THR A 41 -2.00 2.52 -12.69
N GLY A 42 -2.81 2.01 -11.76
CA GLY A 42 -2.89 0.59 -11.43
C GLY A 42 -3.21 0.33 -9.97
N HIS A 43 -2.93 -0.88 -9.49
CA HIS A 43 -3.30 -1.30 -8.14
C HIS A 43 -2.22 -2.11 -7.43
N ILE A 44 -2.30 -2.16 -6.10
CA ILE A 44 -1.38 -2.89 -5.22
C ILE A 44 -2.20 -3.70 -4.23
N LYS A 45 -1.91 -5.00 -4.14
CA LYS A 45 -2.46 -5.87 -3.10
C LYS A 45 -1.54 -5.84 -1.89
N VAL A 46 -2.10 -5.56 -0.71
CA VAL A 46 -1.37 -5.54 0.56
C VAL A 46 -2.08 -6.41 1.58
N ALA A 47 -1.30 -7.18 2.34
CA ALA A 47 -1.83 -7.96 3.45
C ALA A 47 -2.30 -7.04 4.58
N MET A 48 -3.31 -7.46 5.34
CA MET A 48 -3.80 -6.69 6.50
C MET A 48 -2.71 -6.45 7.56
N SER A 49 -1.77 -7.38 7.72
CA SER A 49 -0.61 -7.21 8.60
C SER A 49 0.28 -6.03 8.20
N MET A 50 0.35 -5.69 6.91
CA MET A 50 1.05 -4.50 6.42
C MET A 50 0.32 -3.23 6.84
N LEU A 51 -1.01 -3.21 6.72
CA LEU A 51 -1.83 -2.08 7.17
C LEU A 51 -1.75 -1.89 8.68
N ASP A 52 -1.74 -2.98 9.45
CA ASP A 52 -1.57 -2.94 10.90
C ASP A 52 -0.21 -2.35 11.29
N LYS A 53 0.87 -2.76 10.62
CA LYS A 53 2.19 -2.15 10.84
C LYS A 53 2.17 -0.67 10.48
N GLN A 54 1.65 -0.31 9.30
CA GLN A 54 1.56 1.09 8.86
C GLN A 54 0.75 1.95 9.83
N TYR A 55 -0.34 1.42 10.38
CA TYR A 55 -1.21 2.12 11.31
C TYR A 55 -0.59 2.31 12.70
N ASN A 56 0.09 1.28 13.22
CA ASN A 56 0.63 1.31 14.58
C ASN A 56 2.03 1.95 14.64
N ASP A 57 2.96 1.50 13.79
CA ASP A 57 4.31 2.05 13.67
C ASP A 57 4.90 1.73 12.27
N PRO A 58 4.93 2.72 11.35
CA PRO A 58 5.46 2.55 10.00
C PRO A 58 6.90 2.03 9.92
N LYS A 59 7.69 2.16 11.00
CA LYS A 59 9.08 1.68 11.09
C LYS A 59 9.17 0.16 11.23
N LEU A 60 8.07 -0.52 11.56
CA LEU A 60 8.00 -1.99 11.60
C LEU A 60 7.98 -2.63 10.21
N ILE A 61 7.85 -1.81 9.17
CA ILE A 61 7.90 -2.23 7.77
C ILE A 61 9.32 -2.00 7.28
N SER A 62 10.01 -3.09 6.98
CA SER A 62 11.35 -3.05 6.42
C SER A 62 11.34 -2.50 4.98
N GLN A 63 12.50 -2.00 4.54
CA GLN A 63 12.68 -1.55 3.16
C GLN A 63 12.48 -2.71 2.16
N GLU A 64 12.88 -3.92 2.52
CA GLU A 64 12.72 -5.13 1.71
C GLU A 64 11.23 -5.48 1.52
N GLU A 65 10.42 -5.43 2.59
CA GLU A 65 8.97 -5.63 2.51
C GLU A 65 8.30 -4.60 1.59
N LEU A 66 8.68 -3.32 1.70
CA LEU A 66 8.18 -2.29 0.80
C LEU A 66 8.57 -2.55 -0.65
N GLN A 67 9.81 -2.97 -0.90
CA GLN A 67 10.30 -3.25 -2.25
C GLN A 67 9.56 -4.43 -2.88
N GLN A 68 9.33 -5.50 -2.12
CA GLN A 68 8.57 -6.66 -2.58
C GLN A 68 7.15 -6.27 -2.99
N LEU A 69 6.46 -5.47 -2.17
CA LEU A 69 5.10 -5.00 -2.45
C LEU A 69 5.06 -4.02 -3.63
N ALA A 70 6.00 -3.09 -3.71
CA ALA A 70 6.09 -2.15 -4.83
C ALA A 70 6.43 -2.83 -6.17
N THR A 71 7.10 -3.98 -6.13
CA THR A 71 7.37 -4.83 -7.31
C THR A 71 6.13 -5.62 -7.73
N GLY A 72 5.24 -5.95 -6.78
CA GLY A 72 3.94 -6.57 -7.04
C GLY A 72 2.87 -5.63 -7.58
N PHE A 73 3.23 -4.41 -8.00
CA PHE A 73 2.31 -3.45 -8.60
C PHE A 73 1.84 -3.94 -9.98
N GLU A 74 0.52 -3.94 -10.18
CA GLU A 74 -0.11 -4.28 -11.45
C GLU A 74 -0.58 -2.98 -12.12
N SER A 75 0.08 -2.60 -13.22
CA SER A 75 -0.31 -1.42 -14.01
C SER A 75 -1.54 -1.68 -14.86
N GLU A 76 -2.41 -0.68 -15.00
CA GLU A 76 -3.57 -0.70 -15.92
C GLU A 76 -3.22 -0.29 -17.36
#